data_AF-A0A084SS94-F1
#
_entry.id   AF-A0A084SS94-F1
#
_cell.length_a   1.000
_cell.length_b   1.000
_cell.length_c   1.000
_cell.angle_alpha   90.00
_cell.angle_beta   90.00
_cell.angle_gamma   90.00
#
_symmetry.space_group_name_H-M   'P 1'
#
loop_
_entity.id
_entity.type
_entity.pdbx_description
1 polymer ?
#
loop_
_entity_poly.entity_id
_entity_poly.type
_entity_poly.pdbx_seq_one_letter_code
_entity_poly.pdbx_strand_id
1 'polypeptide(L)'
;MTPPARLSSVGGMHRGPGEDMRYIGVLVMVLASGLALAQTAPRPPPAPVALSAEKASDVPDTQKLERSSKAIGSMREVLRDVLSKLEEARRAKDVVKLNCVNEKLTQIKGLLRISEQSDVSLQEAVSTRDPTSSAHEYTKVMIAQQKVAQLRTEVEKCIGQLAFQADENMAVEVEEPTNLPGGDPTQPAPVEGIVVRPPPASAVQ
;
A
#
# COMPACT_ATOMS: atom_id res chain seq x y z
N MET A 1 -51.85 23.68 50.15
CA MET A 1 -52.27 22.96 48.94
C MET A 1 -51.45 21.69 48.82
N THR A 2 -52.15 20.57 48.74
CA THR A 2 -51.69 19.20 48.50
C THR A 2 -51.29 18.95 47.03
N PRO A 3 -50.52 17.87 46.75
CA PRO A 3 -50.05 17.47 45.41
C PRO A 3 -51.05 16.57 44.66
N PRO A 4 -50.76 16.18 43.42
CA PRO A 4 -50.57 14.74 43.10
C PRO A 4 -49.40 14.51 42.10
N ALA A 5 -48.55 13.47 42.18
CA ALA A 5 -48.75 12.01 42.18
C ALA A 5 -49.21 11.42 40.84
N ARG A 6 -48.31 10.64 40.18
CA ARG A 6 -48.47 9.29 39.54
C ARG A 6 -47.18 8.93 38.77
N LEU A 7 -46.48 7.82 39.08
CA LEU A 7 -46.75 6.40 38.69
C LEU A 7 -46.72 6.23 37.16
N SER A 8 -46.09 5.25 36.51
CA SER A 8 -45.42 3.99 36.90
C SER A 8 -44.81 3.37 35.64
N SER A 9 -44.07 2.26 35.79
CA SER A 9 -43.87 1.12 34.86
C SER A 9 -42.39 0.86 34.54
N VAL A 10 -41.71 -0.10 35.18
CA VAL A 10 -41.79 -1.58 35.07
C VAL A 10 -41.34 -2.12 33.71
N GLY A 11 -40.35 -3.02 33.77
CA GLY A 11 -39.95 -3.94 32.71
C GLY A 11 -38.42 -3.94 32.56
N GLY A 12 -37.68 -5.02 32.73
CA GLY A 12 -38.02 -6.42 32.88
C GLY A 12 -36.71 -7.18 32.64
N MET A 13 -36.33 -8.00 33.60
CA MET A 13 -35.19 -8.90 33.53
C MET A 13 -35.41 -9.94 32.43
N HIS A 14 -34.49 -10.08 31.48
CA HIS A 14 -34.39 -11.32 30.68
C HIS A 14 -32.93 -11.75 30.55
N ARG A 15 -32.70 -12.95 31.08
CA ARG A 15 -31.46 -13.71 31.12
C ARG A 15 -31.66 -14.96 30.28
N GLY A 16 -30.65 -15.30 29.49
CA GLY A 16 -30.38 -16.63 28.93
C GLY A 16 -30.68 -16.77 27.44
N PRO A 17 -30.31 -17.91 26.81
CA PRO A 17 -29.24 -18.86 27.13
C PRO A 17 -28.25 -19.04 25.96
N GLY A 18 -27.15 -19.75 26.19
CA GLY A 18 -26.28 -20.25 25.12
C GLY A 18 -26.92 -21.43 24.40
N GLU A 19 -26.61 -21.59 23.11
CA GLU A 19 -26.89 -22.83 22.37
C GLU A 19 -25.71 -23.21 21.48
N ASP A 20 -25.31 -24.47 21.69
CA ASP A 20 -24.25 -25.21 21.05
C ASP A 20 -24.55 -25.48 19.57
N MET A 21 -23.72 -24.93 18.67
CA MET A 21 -23.77 -25.26 17.24
C MET A 21 -23.15 -26.65 17.00
N ARG A 22 -23.98 -27.68 17.18
CA ARG A 22 -23.66 -29.07 16.85
C ARG A 22 -23.55 -29.28 15.34
N TYR A 23 -22.43 -29.90 14.99
CA TYR A 23 -22.11 -30.57 13.74
C TYR A 23 -23.28 -31.38 13.14
N ILE A 24 -23.69 -31.00 11.94
CA ILE A 24 -24.40 -31.82 10.94
C ILE A 24 -23.80 -31.33 9.62
N GLY A 25 -23.25 -32.12 8.72
CA GLY A 25 -23.40 -33.52 8.41
C GLY A 25 -23.13 -33.57 6.91
N VAL A 26 -22.02 -34.20 6.52
CA VAL A 26 -21.58 -34.30 5.12
C VAL A 26 -22.63 -35.07 4.32
N LEU A 27 -23.17 -34.45 3.26
CA LEU A 27 -23.83 -35.16 2.17
C LEU A 27 -23.24 -34.68 0.85
N VAL A 28 -22.30 -35.48 0.33
CA VAL A 28 -21.76 -35.39 -1.02
C VAL A 28 -22.75 -36.06 -1.97
N MET A 29 -23.22 -35.33 -2.98
CA MET A 29 -23.81 -35.93 -4.17
C MET A 29 -23.36 -35.17 -5.43
N VAL A 30 -22.78 -35.94 -6.34
CA VAL A 30 -22.08 -35.56 -7.58
C VAL A 30 -23.08 -35.27 -8.69
N LEU A 31 -22.92 -34.15 -9.41
CA LEU A 31 -23.42 -33.96 -10.78
C LEU A 31 -22.43 -33.09 -11.58
N ALA A 32 -21.76 -33.74 -12.53
CA ALA A 32 -20.80 -33.14 -13.45
C ALA A 32 -21.52 -32.49 -14.65
N SER A 33 -21.38 -31.18 -14.79
CA SER A 33 -21.76 -30.42 -15.98
C SER A 33 -20.64 -29.42 -16.30
N GLY A 34 -20.05 -29.57 -17.49
CA GLY A 34 -18.90 -28.80 -17.95
C GLY A 34 -19.20 -27.31 -18.10
N LEU A 35 -18.46 -26.50 -17.35
CA LEU A 35 -18.25 -25.07 -17.58
C LEU A 35 -16.73 -24.86 -17.55
N ALA A 36 -16.15 -24.48 -18.69
CA ALA A 36 -14.75 -24.06 -18.77
C ALA A 36 -14.59 -22.72 -18.02
N LEU A 37 -14.36 -22.80 -16.72
CA LEU A 37 -13.93 -21.66 -15.91
C LEU A 37 -12.41 -21.52 -16.08
N ALA A 38 -11.99 -20.41 -16.66
CA ALA A 38 -10.62 -19.96 -16.64
C ALA A 38 -10.14 -19.93 -15.18
N GLN A 39 -9.24 -20.85 -14.82
CA GLN A 39 -8.62 -20.89 -13.50
C GLN A 39 -7.65 -19.70 -13.43
N THR A 40 -8.14 -18.56 -12.97
CA THR A 40 -7.26 -17.57 -12.35
C THR A 40 -6.68 -18.24 -11.12
N ALA A 41 -5.41 -18.65 -11.21
CA ALA A 41 -4.69 -19.19 -10.08
C ALA A 41 -4.81 -18.20 -8.90
N PRO A 42 -5.12 -18.66 -7.68
CA PRO A 42 -5.09 -17.81 -6.51
C PRO A 42 -3.69 -17.20 -6.39
N ARG A 43 -3.59 -15.88 -6.61
CA ARG A 43 -2.38 -15.13 -6.29
C ARG A 43 -2.09 -15.40 -4.81
N PRO A 44 -0.93 -15.96 -4.45
CA PRO A 44 -0.61 -16.17 -3.05
C PRO A 44 -0.74 -14.83 -2.32
N PRO A 45 -1.35 -14.79 -1.11
CA PRO A 45 -1.42 -13.57 -0.33
C PRO A 45 0.00 -13.03 -0.18
N PRO A 46 0.21 -11.70 -0.28
CA PRO A 46 1.52 -11.12 -0.01
C PRO A 46 1.97 -11.65 1.35
N ALA A 47 3.18 -12.22 1.39
CA ALA A 47 3.76 -12.73 2.62
C ALA A 47 3.60 -11.65 3.71
N PRO A 48 3.17 -12.02 4.94
CA PRO A 48 3.16 -11.07 6.03
C PRO A 48 4.58 -10.51 6.10
N VAL A 49 4.70 -9.19 5.91
CA VAL A 49 5.95 -8.48 6.17
C VAL A 49 6.30 -8.86 7.60
N ALA A 50 7.30 -9.73 7.77
CA ALA A 50 7.70 -10.20 9.07
C ALA A 50 8.21 -8.97 9.79
N LEU A 51 7.35 -8.40 10.63
CA LEU A 51 7.69 -7.35 11.55
C LEU A 51 8.69 -7.99 12.50
N SER A 52 9.98 -7.88 12.18
CA SER A 52 11.04 -7.94 13.17
C SER A 52 10.95 -6.65 13.99
N ALA A 53 9.80 -6.47 14.63
CA ALA A 53 9.52 -5.47 15.62
C ALA A 53 9.50 -6.24 16.94
N GLU A 54 10.23 -5.75 17.94
CA GLU A 54 9.92 -6.09 19.33
C GLU A 54 8.40 -6.12 19.49
N LYS A 55 7.88 -7.17 20.13
CA LYS A 55 6.45 -7.27 20.38
C LYS A 55 6.08 -6.05 21.22
N ALA A 56 5.00 -5.35 20.86
CA ALA A 56 4.57 -4.14 21.57
C ALA A 56 4.40 -4.34 23.08
N SER A 57 4.12 -5.58 23.51
CA SER A 57 4.01 -5.97 24.92
C SER A 57 5.34 -5.93 25.69
N ASP A 58 6.48 -6.03 25.01
CA ASP A 58 7.81 -6.09 25.64
C ASP A 58 8.41 -4.70 25.86
N VAL A 59 7.85 -3.68 25.19
CA VAL A 59 8.31 -2.28 25.28
C VAL A 59 7.73 -1.62 26.55
N PRO A 60 8.54 -1.00 27.42
CA PRO A 60 8.03 -0.24 28.56
C PRO A 60 7.15 0.94 28.14
N ASP A 61 6.12 1.26 28.92
CA ASP A 61 5.13 2.29 28.56
C ASP A 61 5.75 3.69 28.33
N THR A 62 6.78 4.06 29.10
CA THR A 62 7.53 5.31 28.88
C THR A 62 8.24 5.31 27.52
N GLN A 63 8.81 4.16 27.12
CA GLN A 63 9.43 4.00 25.81
C GLN A 63 8.39 3.96 24.68
N LYS A 64 7.19 3.41 24.90
CA LYS A 64 6.11 3.44 23.91
C LYS A 64 5.75 4.87 23.53
N LEU A 65 5.58 5.75 24.53
CA LEU A 65 5.26 7.17 24.32
C LEU A 65 6.35 7.91 23.54
N GLU A 66 7.61 7.74 23.94
CA GLU A 66 8.74 8.37 23.26
C GLU A 66 8.87 7.89 21.80
N ARG A 67 8.82 6.56 21.59
CA ARG A 67 8.92 5.95 20.26
C ARG A 67 7.74 6.37 19.37
N SER A 68 6.53 6.44 19.92
CA SER A 68 5.32 6.90 19.21
C SER A 68 5.44 8.35 18.74
N SER A 69 5.85 9.25 19.63
CA SER A 69 6.08 10.66 19.31
C SER A 69 7.14 10.84 18.22
N LYS A 70 8.26 10.10 18.32
CA LYS A 70 9.31 10.08 17.30
C LYS A 70 8.78 9.56 15.96
N ALA A 71 7.98 8.50 15.96
CA ALA A 71 7.39 7.94 14.75
C ALA A 71 6.48 8.94 14.03
N ILE A 72 5.64 9.67 14.78
CA ILE A 72 4.81 10.76 14.25
C ILE A 72 5.66 11.90 13.70
N GLY A 73 6.76 12.25 14.38
CA GLY A 73 7.76 13.20 13.89
C GLY A 73 8.25 12.85 12.48
N SER A 74 8.73 11.61 12.31
CA SER A 74 9.19 11.09 11.02
C SER A 74 8.09 11.06 9.95
N MET A 75 6.85 10.68 10.30
CA MET A 75 5.73 10.73 9.35
C MET A 75 5.42 12.16 8.87
N ARG A 76 5.55 13.17 9.74
CA ARG A 76 5.40 14.59 9.39
C ARG A 76 6.52 15.07 8.46
N GLU A 77 7.74 14.59 8.64
CA GLU A 77 8.84 14.88 7.72
C GLU A 77 8.56 14.31 6.33
N VAL A 78 8.11 13.06 6.24
CA VAL A 78 7.68 12.45 4.98
C VAL A 78 6.56 13.24 4.32
N LEU A 79 5.57 13.70 5.10
CA LEU A 79 4.48 14.53 4.56
C LEU A 79 5.01 15.82 3.91
N ARG A 80 5.98 16.51 4.54
CA ARG A 80 6.58 17.73 3.97
C ARG A 80 7.38 17.45 2.68
N ASP A 81 8.11 16.35 2.65
CA ASP A 81 8.86 15.89 1.47
C ASP A 81 7.90 15.61 0.29
N VAL A 82 6.83 14.85 0.54
CA VAL A 82 5.80 14.54 -0.47
C VAL A 82 5.08 15.78 -0.97
N LEU A 83 4.79 16.76 -0.10
CA LEU A 83 4.25 18.06 -0.53
C LEU A 83 5.21 18.81 -1.45
N SER A 84 6.51 18.75 -1.19
CA SER A 84 7.52 19.40 -2.06
C SER A 84 7.54 18.77 -3.46
N LYS A 85 7.45 17.44 -3.54
CA LYS A 85 7.36 16.67 -4.79
C LYS A 85 6.04 16.90 -5.53
N LEU A 86 4.95 17.10 -4.80
CA LEU A 86 3.67 17.51 -5.39
C LEU A 86 3.81 18.86 -6.11
N GLU A 87 4.46 19.84 -5.48
CA GLU A 87 4.68 21.14 -6.08
C GLU A 87 5.61 21.07 -7.29
N GLU A 88 6.61 20.18 -7.29
CA GLU A 88 7.43 19.89 -8.47
C GLU A 88 6.59 19.36 -9.63
N ALA A 89 5.76 18.34 -9.38
CA ALA A 89 4.86 17.78 -10.40
C ALA A 89 3.86 18.83 -10.94
N ARG A 90 3.34 19.70 -10.08
CA ARG A 90 2.50 20.84 -10.46
C ARG A 90 3.23 21.81 -11.39
N ARG A 91 4.47 22.20 -11.04
CA ARG A 91 5.28 23.12 -11.86
C ARG A 91 5.64 22.51 -13.22
N ALA A 92 5.93 21.21 -13.25
CA ALA A 92 6.21 20.48 -14.48
C ALA A 92 4.97 20.26 -15.37
N LYS A 93 3.77 20.55 -14.86
CA LYS A 93 2.48 20.29 -15.53
C LYS A 93 2.31 18.82 -15.95
N ASP A 94 2.93 17.91 -15.22
CA ASP A 94 2.84 16.48 -15.46
C ASP A 94 1.64 15.92 -14.68
N VAL A 95 0.53 15.74 -15.39
CA VAL A 95 -0.74 15.27 -14.80
C VAL A 95 -0.60 13.84 -14.27
N VAL A 96 0.24 13.01 -14.87
CA VAL A 96 0.44 11.62 -14.43
C VAL A 96 1.17 11.60 -13.09
N LYS A 97 2.28 12.36 -12.98
CA LYS A 97 3.00 12.51 -11.70
C LYS A 97 2.11 13.12 -10.63
N LEU A 98 1.38 14.18 -10.97
CA LEU A 98 0.51 14.89 -10.03
C LEU A 98 -0.56 13.96 -9.45
N ASN A 99 -1.22 13.14 -10.27
CA ASN A 99 -2.23 12.20 -9.80
C ASN A 99 -1.62 11.11 -8.92
N CYS A 100 -0.49 10.53 -9.34
CA CYS A 100 0.23 9.52 -8.56
C CYS A 100 0.62 10.05 -7.16
N VAL A 101 1.24 11.23 -7.10
CA VAL A 101 1.64 11.86 -5.84
C VAL A 101 0.44 12.22 -4.97
N ASN A 102 -0.64 12.75 -5.55
CA ASN A 102 -1.87 13.09 -4.79
C ASN A 102 -2.52 11.87 -4.14
N GLU A 103 -2.55 10.73 -4.84
CA GLU A 103 -3.09 9.49 -4.29
C GLU A 103 -2.31 9.08 -3.03
N LYS A 104 -0.98 9.05 -3.11
CA LYS A 104 -0.12 8.66 -1.97
C LYS A 104 -0.14 9.70 -0.86
N LEU A 105 -0.16 10.99 -1.20
CA LEU A 105 -0.29 12.09 -0.24
C LEU A 105 -1.56 11.95 0.61
N THR A 106 -2.69 11.59 -0.03
CA THR A 106 -3.96 11.38 0.68
C THR A 106 -3.86 10.22 1.66
N GLN A 107 -3.22 9.11 1.26
CA GLN A 107 -2.96 7.97 2.14
C GLN A 107 -2.06 8.33 3.32
N ILE A 108 -0.98 9.09 3.09
CA ILE A 108 -0.06 9.54 4.15
C ILE A 108 -0.79 10.42 5.16
N LYS A 109 -1.60 11.38 4.70
CA LYS A 109 -2.40 12.23 5.59
C LYS A 109 -3.39 11.42 6.43
N GLY A 110 -4.02 10.41 5.84
CA GLY A 110 -4.91 9.50 6.56
C GLY A 110 -4.19 8.74 7.66
N LEU A 111 -3.04 8.14 7.35
CA LEU A 111 -2.23 7.39 8.31
C LEU A 111 -1.67 8.28 9.43
N LEU A 112 -1.26 9.51 9.10
CA LEU A 112 -0.79 10.47 10.10
C LEU A 112 -1.91 10.83 11.08
N ARG A 113 -3.13 11.08 10.59
CA ARG A 113 -4.29 11.35 11.46
C ARG A 113 -4.62 10.16 12.37
N ILE A 114 -4.57 8.93 11.84
CA ILE A 114 -4.78 7.71 12.65
C ILE A 114 -3.70 7.62 13.73
N SER A 115 -2.45 7.89 13.39
CA SER A 115 -1.32 7.82 14.33
C SER A 115 -1.43 8.85 15.43
N GLU A 116 -1.79 10.10 15.10
CA GLU A 116 -1.99 11.17 16.08
C GLU A 116 -3.15 10.83 17.03
N GLN A 117 -4.23 10.27 16.51
CA GLN A 117 -5.35 9.81 17.35
C GLN A 117 -4.93 8.65 18.27
N SER A 118 -4.19 7.66 17.75
CA SER A 118 -3.68 6.54 18.54
C SER A 118 -2.65 6.97 19.58
N ASP A 119 -1.85 8.00 19.33
CA ASP A 119 -0.92 8.53 20.34
C ASP A 119 -1.65 9.18 21.52
N VAL A 120 -2.74 9.90 21.27
CA VAL A 120 -3.60 10.42 22.35
C VAL A 120 -4.22 9.28 23.15
N SER A 121 -4.76 8.25 22.48
CA SER A 121 -5.31 7.08 23.16
C SER A 121 -4.25 6.24 23.89
N LEU A 122 -3.01 6.22 23.39
CA LEU A 122 -1.86 5.60 24.06
C LEU A 122 -1.53 6.33 25.36
N GLN A 123 -1.48 7.66 25.33
CA GLN A 123 -1.25 8.48 26.54
C GLN A 123 -2.33 8.22 27.60
N GLU A 124 -3.60 8.13 27.18
CA GLU A 124 -4.71 7.77 28.07
C GLU A 124 -4.56 6.36 28.66
N ALA A 125 -4.27 5.35 27.83
CA ALA A 125 -4.08 3.97 28.28
C ALA A 125 -2.91 3.82 29.27
N VAL A 126 -1.80 4.54 29.03
CA VAL A 126 -0.66 4.58 29.96
C VAL A 126 -1.05 5.25 31.27
N SER A 127 -1.83 6.34 31.23
CA SER A 127 -2.29 7.04 32.44
C SER A 127 -3.24 6.20 33.30
N THR A 128 -4.07 5.37 32.67
CA THR A 128 -5.02 4.45 33.33
C THR A 128 -4.40 3.10 33.67
N ARG A 129 -3.12 2.88 33.33
CA ARG A 129 -2.37 1.63 33.54
C ARG A 129 -3.04 0.41 32.87
N ASP A 130 -3.56 0.61 31.66
CA ASP A 130 -4.07 -0.47 30.82
C ASP A 130 -3.00 -0.91 29.80
N PRO A 131 -2.23 -1.98 30.09
CA PRO A 131 -1.15 -2.43 29.22
C PRO A 131 -1.64 -3.04 27.91
N THR A 132 -2.88 -3.53 27.87
CA THR A 132 -3.45 -4.14 26.66
C THR A 132 -3.80 -3.06 25.66
N SER A 133 -4.50 -2.03 26.12
CA SER A 133 -4.80 -0.86 25.29
C SER A 133 -3.53 -0.09 24.91
N SER A 134 -2.57 0.08 25.84
CA SER A 134 -1.31 0.76 25.53
C SER A 134 -0.50 0.02 24.45
N ALA A 135 -0.43 -1.31 24.51
CA ALA A 135 0.23 -2.10 23.47
C ALA A 135 -0.50 -2.03 22.12
N HIS A 136 -1.84 -2.02 22.12
CA HIS A 136 -2.63 -1.95 20.90
C HIS A 136 -2.48 -0.60 20.18
N GLU A 137 -2.60 0.51 20.91
CA GLU A 137 -2.45 1.85 20.35
C GLU A 137 -1.02 2.11 19.86
N TYR A 138 -0.01 1.66 20.61
CA TYR A 138 1.38 1.71 20.16
C TYR A 138 1.59 0.94 18.84
N THR A 139 1.01 -0.25 18.73
CA THR A 139 1.11 -1.08 17.51
C THR A 139 0.52 -0.36 16.30
N LYS A 140 -0.61 0.34 16.44
CA LYS A 140 -1.22 1.12 15.34
C LYS A 140 -0.27 2.20 14.83
N VAL A 141 0.37 2.94 15.73
CA VAL A 141 1.33 3.99 15.36
C VAL A 141 2.52 3.40 14.60
N MET A 142 3.07 2.28 15.07
CA MET A 142 4.22 1.64 14.42
C MET A 142 3.88 1.09 13.02
N ILE A 143 2.70 0.46 12.87
CA ILE A 143 2.22 0.00 11.55
C ILE A 143 2.03 1.17 10.59
N ALA A 144 1.43 2.27 11.07
CA ALA A 144 1.21 3.46 10.27
C ALA A 144 2.54 4.09 9.83
N GLN A 145 3.53 4.19 10.72
CA GLN A 145 4.88 4.67 10.40
C GLN A 145 5.51 3.86 9.26
N GLN A 146 5.46 2.54 9.35
CA GLN A 146 6.01 1.66 8.31
C GLN A 146 5.27 1.84 7.00
N LYS A 147 3.94 1.98 7.03
CA LYS A 147 3.16 2.20 5.82
C LYS A 147 3.45 3.57 5.19
N VAL A 148 3.66 4.61 6.00
CA VAL A 148 4.12 5.92 5.51
C VAL A 148 5.51 5.83 4.89
N ALA A 149 6.44 5.06 5.47
CA ALA A 149 7.75 4.82 4.88
C ALA A 149 7.65 4.10 3.53
N GLN A 150 6.75 3.11 3.39
CA GLN A 150 6.48 2.47 2.09
C GLN A 150 5.89 3.45 1.08
N LEU A 151 4.93 4.28 1.50
CA LEU A 151 4.31 5.30 0.63
C LEU A 151 5.32 6.35 0.16
N ARG A 152 6.30 6.71 1.00
CA ARG A 152 7.41 7.56 0.58
C ARG A 152 8.13 6.96 -0.63
N THR A 153 8.53 5.69 -0.53
CA THR A 153 9.19 4.98 -1.63
C THR A 153 8.29 4.90 -2.87
N GLU A 154 6.98 4.72 -2.71
CA GLU A 154 6.04 4.79 -3.84
C GLU A 154 5.97 6.18 -4.50
N VAL A 155 6.05 7.25 -3.71
CA VAL A 155 6.13 8.63 -4.23
C VAL A 155 7.43 8.85 -5.02
N GLU A 156 8.56 8.31 -4.55
CA GLU A 156 9.82 8.34 -5.32
C GLU A 156 9.66 7.68 -6.70
N LYS A 157 8.88 6.59 -6.78
CA LYS A 157 8.55 5.93 -8.06
C LYS A 157 7.72 6.83 -8.95
N CYS A 158 6.76 7.57 -8.39
CA CYS A 158 5.93 8.50 -9.15
C CYS A 158 6.78 9.55 -9.88
N ILE A 159 7.81 10.11 -9.23
CA ILE A 159 8.63 11.18 -9.81
C ILE A 159 9.68 10.62 -10.80
N GLY A 160 9.98 9.32 -10.73
CA GLY A 160 11.02 8.66 -11.52
C GLY A 160 12.40 8.69 -10.85
N GLN A 161 12.46 9.01 -9.55
CA GLN A 161 13.72 9.14 -8.79
C GLN A 161 14.34 7.81 -8.38
N LEU A 162 13.64 6.68 -8.58
CA LEU A 162 14.16 5.33 -8.30
C LEU A 162 14.81 4.63 -9.51
N ALA A 163 14.82 5.26 -10.69
CA ALA A 163 15.41 4.65 -11.89
C ALA A 163 16.95 4.72 -11.92
N PHE A 164 17.58 5.49 -11.02
CA PHE A 164 19.03 5.72 -11.01
C PHE A 164 19.67 5.55 -9.63
N GLN A 165 19.26 4.53 -8.87
CA GLN A 165 20.23 3.91 -7.95
C GLN A 165 21.17 3.02 -8.79
N ALA A 166 21.81 3.63 -9.78
CA ALA A 166 23.03 3.09 -10.34
C ALA A 166 24.11 3.58 -9.39
N ASP A 167 24.53 2.71 -8.46
CA ASP A 167 25.74 2.98 -7.70
C ASP A 167 26.85 3.36 -8.69
N GLU A 168 27.78 4.25 -8.31
CA GLU A 168 28.90 4.64 -9.20
C GLU A 168 29.76 3.43 -9.67
N ASN A 169 29.49 2.23 -9.15
CA ASN A 169 30.08 0.95 -9.52
C ASN A 169 29.17 0.03 -10.37
N MET A 170 27.98 0.48 -10.81
CA MET A 170 27.16 -0.28 -11.77
C MET A 170 27.72 -0.15 -13.19
N ALA A 171 28.89 -0.74 -13.40
CA ALA A 171 29.42 -0.99 -14.74
C ALA A 171 28.83 -2.32 -15.24
N VAL A 172 28.08 -2.26 -16.35
CA VAL A 172 27.68 -3.46 -17.08
C VAL A 172 28.79 -3.74 -18.09
N GLU A 173 29.69 -4.67 -17.76
CA GLU A 173 30.59 -5.24 -18.77
C GLU A 173 29.77 -6.11 -19.71
N VAL A 174 29.64 -5.67 -20.96
CA VAL A 174 29.01 -6.44 -22.03
C VAL A 174 30.10 -7.23 -22.72
N GLU A 175 30.18 -8.52 -22.44
CA GLU A 175 31.05 -9.44 -23.18
C GLU A 175 30.36 -9.82 -24.49
N GLU A 176 30.94 -9.37 -25.61
CA GLU A 176 30.38 -9.60 -26.93
C GLU A 176 30.70 -11.04 -27.39
N PRO A 177 29.70 -11.91 -27.58
CA PRO A 177 29.96 -13.29 -27.95
C PRO A 177 30.56 -13.38 -29.36
N THR A 178 31.55 -14.26 -29.53
CA THR A 178 32.34 -14.41 -30.78
C THR A 178 31.54 -14.89 -31.99
N ASN A 179 30.26 -15.24 -31.82
CA ASN A 179 29.36 -15.74 -32.85
C ASN A 179 28.21 -14.77 -33.18
N LEU A 180 28.39 -13.47 -32.99
CA LEU A 180 27.43 -12.50 -33.54
C LEU A 180 27.55 -12.44 -35.06
N PRO A 181 26.42 -12.43 -35.80
CA PRO A 181 26.45 -12.09 -37.22
C PRO A 181 27.00 -10.67 -37.34
N GLY A 182 28.19 -10.52 -37.94
CA GLY A 182 28.88 -9.24 -38.01
C GLY A 182 28.01 -8.14 -38.66
N GLY A 183 28.05 -6.94 -38.09
CA GLY A 183 27.33 -5.77 -38.56
C GLY A 183 26.65 -5.02 -37.42
N ASP A 184 26.77 -3.70 -37.40
CA ASP A 184 26.05 -2.84 -36.46
C ASP A 184 24.57 -2.77 -36.88
N PRO A 185 23.62 -3.27 -36.07
CA PRO A 185 22.19 -3.23 -36.40
C PRO A 185 21.65 -1.80 -36.54
N THR A 186 22.35 -0.80 -36.00
CA THR A 186 22.00 0.62 -36.14
C THR A 186 22.48 1.22 -37.47
N GLN A 187 23.34 0.50 -38.21
CA GLN A 187 23.87 0.88 -39.52
C GLN A 187 23.56 -0.22 -40.56
N PRO A 188 22.29 -0.33 -41.01
CA PRO A 188 21.96 -1.26 -42.07
C PRO A 188 22.71 -0.89 -43.34
N ALA A 189 23.24 -1.90 -44.05
CA ALA A 189 23.86 -1.70 -45.35
C ALA A 189 22.87 -1.01 -46.31
N PRO A 190 23.31 0.00 -47.09
CA PRO A 190 22.48 0.58 -48.12
C PRO A 190 21.96 -0.51 -49.05
N VAL A 191 20.65 -0.55 -49.28
CA VAL A 191 20.05 -1.55 -50.17
C VAL A 191 20.53 -1.25 -51.60
N GLU A 192 21.49 -2.01 -52.11
CA GLU A 192 21.91 -1.92 -53.51
C GLU A 192 20.84 -2.52 -54.40
N GLY A 193 19.98 -1.65 -54.93
CA GLY A 193 18.93 -2.03 -55.85
C GLY A 193 17.90 -0.94 -55.95
N ILE A 194 17.96 -0.16 -57.04
CA ILE A 194 16.81 0.66 -57.44
C ILE A 194 15.69 -0.32 -57.75
N VAL A 195 14.73 -0.47 -56.83
CA VAL A 195 13.43 -1.05 -57.17
C VAL A 195 12.80 -0.07 -58.14
N VAL A 196 12.99 -0.32 -59.44
CA VAL A 196 12.30 0.40 -60.51
C VAL A 196 10.82 0.09 -60.32
N ARG A 197 10.12 1.03 -59.69
CA ARG A 197 8.67 0.95 -59.52
C ARG A 197 8.07 0.95 -60.93
N PRO A 198 7.29 -0.07 -61.32
CA PRO A 198 6.63 -0.06 -62.63
C PRO A 198 5.84 1.24 -62.80
N PRO A 199 5.73 1.78 -64.02
CA PRO A 199 4.90 2.96 -64.26
C PRO A 199 3.46 2.69 -63.76
N PRO A 200 2.76 3.73 -63.26
CA PRO A 200 1.40 3.56 -62.77
C PRO A 200 0.53 2.97 -63.89
N ALA A 201 -0.13 1.85 -63.59
CA ALA A 201 -1.14 1.26 -64.45
C ALA A 201 -2.42 2.10 -64.37
N SER A 202 -2.40 3.29 -64.97
CA SER A 202 -3.64 3.99 -65.32
C SER A 202 -3.84 3.84 -66.82
N ALA A 203 -4.95 3.20 -67.20
CA ALA A 203 -5.44 3.29 -68.56
C ALA A 203 -5.93 4.73 -68.78
N VAL A 204 -5.36 5.41 -69.77
CA VAL A 204 -6.04 6.52 -70.44
C VAL A 204 -7.09 5.87 -71.34
N GLN A 205 -8.34 5.84 -70.88
CA GLN A 205 -9.58 6.03 -71.64
C GLN A 205 -10.80 5.69 -70.78
#